data_AF-A0AAV0VWZ8-F1
#
_entry.id   AF-A0AAV0VWZ8-F1
#
_cell.length_a   1.000
_cell.length_b   1.000
_cell.length_c   1.000
_cell.angle_alpha   90.00
_cell.angle_beta   90.00
_cell.angle_gamma   90.00
#
_symmetry.space_group_name_H-M   'P 1'
#
loop_
_entity.id
_entity.type
_entity.pdbx_description
1 polymer ?
#
loop_
_entity_poly.entity_id
_entity_poly.type
_entity_poly.pdbx_seq_one_letter_code
_entity_poly.pdbx_strand_id
1 'polypeptide(L)'
;MFLSYSTVPMFSFMILLNLFLLYSPLASATNGKWYDTCQQCKADPCFKQFNRPCLLRNNKFYCFLCHPKNGRQQYYTEDGCQQHCKDSGMLCVCSDSCYVCESKGARSNPASCRKSTAQEYNKCL
;
A
#
# COMPACT_ATOMS: atom_id res chain seq x y z
N MET A 1 39.04 1.64 37.84
CA MET A 1 38.82 1.25 36.44
C MET A 1 37.33 0.98 36.27
N PHE A 2 36.52 2.00 35.95
CA PHE A 2 35.06 1.88 35.85
C PHE A 2 34.62 2.40 34.48
N LEU A 3 34.87 1.62 33.44
CA LEU A 3 34.44 1.90 32.05
C LEU A 3 33.33 0.93 31.60
N SER A 4 32.64 0.27 32.53
CA SER A 4 31.90 -0.97 32.22
C SER A 4 30.40 -0.94 32.52
N TYR A 5 29.81 0.16 33.01
CA TYR A 5 28.37 0.21 33.31
C TYR A 5 27.52 0.92 32.24
N SER A 6 28.12 1.70 31.34
CA SER A 6 27.38 2.43 30.29
C SER A 6 27.43 1.75 28.92
N THR A 7 28.35 0.81 28.70
CA THR A 7 28.53 0.10 27.42
C THR A 7 27.59 -1.10 27.26
N VAL A 8 27.25 -1.76 28.37
CA VAL A 8 26.31 -2.91 28.40
C VAL A 8 24.90 -2.55 27.92
N PRO A 9 24.26 -1.44 28.38
CA PRO A 9 22.93 -1.08 27.88
C PRO A 9 22.96 -0.69 26.40
N MET A 10 23.99 0.05 25.95
CA MET A 10 24.14 0.44 24.53
C MET A 10 24.17 -0.77 23.59
N PHE A 11 24.95 -1.81 23.94
CA PHE A 11 25.00 -3.04 23.16
C PHE A 11 23.66 -3.77 23.14
N SER A 12 22.96 -3.78 24.28
CA SER A 12 21.63 -4.40 24.41
C SER A 12 20.60 -3.71 23.52
N PHE A 13 20.56 -2.37 23.53
CA PHE A 13 19.67 -1.58 22.67
C PHE A 13 20.00 -1.73 21.18
N MET A 14 21.28 -1.80 20.81
CA MET A 14 21.72 -2.05 19.43
C MET A 14 21.27 -3.44 18.91
N ILE A 15 21.36 -4.48 19.73
CA ILE A 15 20.91 -5.84 19.35
C ILE A 15 19.39 -5.88 19.23
N LEU A 16 18.66 -5.27 20.17
CA LEU A 16 17.20 -5.15 20.12
C LEU A 16 16.73 -4.38 18.89
N LEU A 17 17.34 -3.23 18.58
CA LEU A 17 17.02 -2.43 17.39
C LEU A 17 17.30 -3.19 16.09
N ASN A 18 18.41 -3.94 16.01
CA ASN A 18 18.70 -4.76 14.83
C ASN A 18 17.68 -5.90 14.67
N LEU A 19 17.30 -6.59 15.75
CA LEU A 19 16.27 -7.64 15.69
C LEU A 19 14.91 -7.05 15.29
N PHE A 20 14.53 -5.90 15.85
CA PHE A 20 13.31 -5.22 15.44
C PHE A 20 13.38 -4.80 13.97
N LEU A 21 14.49 -4.27 13.46
CA LEU A 21 14.58 -3.86 12.05
C LEU A 21 14.62 -5.05 11.07
N LEU A 22 15.29 -6.16 11.43
CA LEU A 22 15.35 -7.36 10.59
C LEU A 22 14.06 -8.19 10.60
N TYR A 23 13.38 -8.27 11.76
CA TYR A 23 12.17 -9.09 11.93
C TYR A 23 10.88 -8.29 11.99
N SER A 24 10.93 -6.96 11.96
CA SER A 24 9.68 -6.21 11.91
C SER A 24 8.99 -6.47 10.56
N PRO A 25 7.73 -6.92 10.59
CA PRO A 25 6.92 -7.09 9.37
C PRO A 25 6.63 -5.74 8.69
N LEU A 26 7.10 -4.62 9.27
CA LEU A 26 6.93 -3.26 8.78
C LEU A 26 7.47 -3.07 7.36
N ALA A 27 8.63 -3.65 7.02
CA ALA A 27 9.20 -3.53 5.68
C ALA A 27 8.38 -4.26 4.60
N SER A 28 7.72 -5.37 4.97
CA SER A 28 6.77 -6.07 4.08
C SER A 28 5.36 -5.45 4.12
N ALA A 29 5.05 -4.62 5.11
CA ALA A 29 3.81 -3.88 5.19
C ALA A 29 3.86 -2.56 4.41
N THR A 30 5.03 -1.99 4.13
CA THR A 30 5.15 -0.77 3.31
C THR A 30 5.14 -1.06 1.81
N ASN A 31 5.81 -2.14 1.39
CA ASN A 31 5.80 -2.59 0.01
C ASN A 31 4.79 -3.71 -0.11
N GLY A 32 3.66 -3.46 -0.78
CA GLY A 32 2.63 -4.46 -0.97
C GLY A 32 3.19 -5.78 -1.52
N LYS A 33 2.46 -6.87 -1.26
CA LYS A 33 2.88 -8.23 -1.64
C LYS A 33 1.93 -8.79 -2.68
N TRP A 34 2.51 -9.49 -3.66
CA TRP A 34 1.79 -10.17 -4.73
C TRP A 34 1.43 -11.60 -4.34
N TYR A 35 0.22 -12.03 -4.68
CA TYR A 35 -0.32 -13.35 -4.44
C TYR A 35 -0.97 -13.88 -5.71
N ASP A 36 -0.90 -15.17 -5.94
CA ASP A 36 -1.55 -15.80 -7.10
C ASP A 36 -3.05 -15.98 -6.86
N THR A 37 -3.48 -16.07 -5.60
CA THR A 37 -4.90 -16.23 -5.24
C THR A 37 -5.38 -15.22 -4.18
N CYS A 38 -6.68 -14.94 -4.23
CA CYS A 38 -7.35 -14.09 -3.25
C CYS A 38 -7.21 -14.61 -1.83
N GLN A 39 -7.34 -15.92 -1.64
CA GLN A 39 -7.30 -16.55 -0.32
C GLN A 39 -5.93 -16.41 0.33
N GLN A 40 -4.85 -16.53 -0.45
CA GLN A 40 -3.50 -16.25 0.04
C GLN A 40 -3.35 -14.80 0.49
N CYS A 41 -3.92 -13.85 -0.26
CA CYS A 41 -3.91 -12.44 0.11
C CYS A 41 -4.71 -12.17 1.40
N LYS A 42 -5.92 -12.75 1.53
CA LYS A 42 -6.76 -12.63 2.75
C LYS A 42 -6.16 -13.36 3.96
N ALA A 43 -5.34 -14.38 3.74
CA ALA A 43 -4.66 -15.11 4.80
C ALA A 43 -3.46 -14.36 5.37
N ASP A 44 -2.87 -13.45 4.59
CA ASP A 44 -1.67 -12.71 4.95
C ASP A 44 -1.95 -11.62 6.01
N PRO A 45 -0.98 -11.30 6.89
CA PRO A 45 -1.08 -10.19 7.84
C PRO A 45 -1.48 -8.86 7.21
N CYS A 46 -1.13 -8.62 5.95
CA CYS A 46 -1.51 -7.40 5.23
C CYS A 46 -3.03 -7.17 5.22
N PHE A 47 -3.83 -8.22 5.02
CA PHE A 47 -5.29 -8.14 5.09
C PHE A 47 -5.77 -8.24 6.55
N LYS A 48 -5.29 -9.23 7.32
CA LYS A 48 -5.83 -9.53 8.66
C LYS A 48 -5.47 -8.55 9.76
N GLN A 49 -4.24 -8.04 9.76
CA GLN A 49 -3.73 -7.17 10.83
C GLN A 49 -3.81 -5.69 10.44
N PHE A 50 -3.56 -5.39 9.17
CA PHE A 50 -3.52 -4.01 8.68
C PHE A 50 -4.81 -3.57 7.97
N ASN A 51 -5.82 -4.45 7.86
CA ASN A 51 -7.10 -4.18 7.20
C ASN A 51 -6.97 -3.58 5.79
N ARG A 52 -5.95 -4.00 5.04
CA ARG A 52 -5.71 -3.51 3.69
C ARG A 52 -6.46 -4.35 2.66
N PRO A 53 -7.03 -3.74 1.63
CA PRO A 53 -7.75 -4.49 0.60
C PRO A 53 -6.80 -5.32 -0.26
N CYS A 54 -7.31 -6.46 -0.71
CA CYS A 54 -6.67 -7.33 -1.68
C CYS A 54 -7.26 -7.06 -3.06
N LEU A 55 -6.45 -6.51 -3.97
CA LEU A 55 -6.92 -6.05 -5.27
C LEU A 55 -6.21 -6.78 -6.39
N LEU A 56 -6.96 -7.21 -7.41
CA LEU A 56 -6.35 -7.85 -8.57
C LEU A 56 -5.67 -6.81 -9.47
N ARG A 57 -4.39 -7.01 -9.77
CA ARG A 57 -3.59 -6.24 -10.73
C ARG A 57 -2.70 -7.20 -11.52
N ASN A 58 -2.59 -6.99 -12.84
CA ASN A 58 -1.72 -7.82 -13.69
C ASN A 58 -1.91 -9.35 -13.46
N ASN A 59 -3.16 -9.80 -13.33
CA ASN A 59 -3.56 -11.19 -13.04
C ASN A 59 -3.08 -11.76 -11.68
N LYS A 60 -2.61 -10.92 -10.77
CA LYS A 60 -2.22 -11.30 -9.40
C LYS A 60 -2.91 -10.42 -8.37
N PHE A 61 -3.14 -10.95 -7.18
CA PHE A 61 -3.69 -10.18 -6.07
C PHE A 61 -2.57 -9.40 -5.39
N TYR A 62 -2.79 -8.13 -5.15
CA TYR A 62 -1.85 -7.25 -4.50
C TYR A 62 -2.49 -6.66 -3.26
N CYS A 63 -1.83 -6.82 -2.11
CA CYS A 63 -2.27 -6.21 -0.87
C CYS A 63 -1.53 -4.89 -0.69
N PHE A 64 -2.24 -3.77 -0.81
CA PHE A 64 -1.65 -2.43 -0.71
C PHE A 64 -2.64 -1.42 -0.14
N LEU A 65 -2.11 -0.27 0.28
CA LEU A 65 -2.87 0.82 0.86
C LEU A 65 -2.64 2.08 0.02
N CYS A 66 -3.74 2.69 -0.42
CA CYS A 66 -3.71 3.99 -1.08
C CYS A 66 -3.64 5.08 -0.01
N HIS A 67 -2.42 5.41 0.43
CA HIS A 67 -2.22 6.52 1.36
C HIS A 67 -2.42 7.87 0.68
N PRO A 68 -2.98 8.87 1.39
CA PRO A 68 -3.01 10.23 0.89
C PRO A 68 -1.59 10.72 0.60
N LYS A 69 -1.36 11.32 -0.57
CA LYS A 69 -0.06 11.85 -0.98
C LYS A 69 -0.24 13.33 -1.29
N ASN A 70 0.64 14.17 -0.74
CA ASN A 70 0.57 15.63 -0.91
C ASN A 70 -0.80 16.24 -0.52
N GLY A 71 -1.42 15.71 0.55
CA GLY A 71 -2.74 16.17 1.01
C GLY A 71 -3.92 15.75 0.13
N ARG A 72 -3.69 14.95 -0.92
CA ARG A 72 -4.74 14.47 -1.83
C ARG A 72 -5.16 13.06 -1.45
N GLN A 73 -6.46 12.86 -1.33
CA GLN A 73 -7.05 11.55 -1.12
C GLN A 73 -6.78 10.66 -2.34
N GLN A 74 -6.39 9.42 -2.08
CA GLN A 74 -6.23 8.41 -3.12
C GLN A 74 -7.34 7.37 -2.99
N TYR A 75 -7.69 6.76 -4.12
CA TYR A 75 -8.78 5.81 -4.26
C TYR A 75 -8.29 4.55 -4.95
N TYR A 76 -8.89 3.42 -4.60
CA TYR A 76 -8.56 2.12 -5.21
C TYR A 76 -9.20 1.92 -6.58
N THR A 77 -10.35 2.58 -6.81
CA THR A 77 -11.15 2.47 -8.02
C THR A 77 -11.28 3.82 -8.72
N GLU A 78 -11.41 3.78 -10.04
CA GLU A 78 -11.64 4.99 -10.84
C GLU A 78 -13.00 5.61 -10.49
N ASP A 79 -14.06 4.79 -10.40
CA ASP A 79 -15.40 5.25 -10.06
C ASP A 79 -15.45 5.91 -8.68
N GLY A 80 -14.77 5.32 -7.70
CA GLY A 80 -14.63 5.90 -6.36
C GLY A 80 -13.93 7.25 -6.41
N CYS A 81 -12.89 7.39 -7.22
CA CYS A 81 -12.26 8.69 -7.43
C CYS A 81 -13.22 9.69 -8.13
N GLN A 82 -13.93 9.28 -9.18
CA GLN A 82 -14.79 10.18 -9.97
C GLN A 82 -15.95 10.73 -9.13
N GLN A 83 -16.48 9.94 -8.19
CA GLN A 83 -17.51 10.40 -7.25
C GLN A 83 -17.05 11.60 -6.40
N HIS A 84 -15.75 11.68 -6.11
CA HIS A 84 -15.14 12.74 -5.31
C HIS A 84 -14.38 13.79 -6.13
N CYS A 85 -14.17 13.57 -7.43
CA CYS A 85 -13.44 14.43 -8.35
C CYS A 85 -14.40 15.09 -9.34
N LYS A 86 -15.20 16.06 -8.88
CA LYS A 86 -16.29 16.69 -9.67
C LYS A 86 -15.92 18.04 -10.29
N ASP A 87 -14.76 18.60 -9.96
CA ASP A 87 -14.36 19.92 -10.43
C ASP A 87 -14.08 19.96 -11.93
N SER A 88 -14.58 20.99 -12.60
CA SER A 88 -14.42 21.19 -14.04
C SER A 88 -12.98 21.63 -14.36
N GLY A 89 -12.10 20.64 -14.53
CA GLY A 89 -10.66 20.85 -14.70
C GLY A 89 -9.81 19.78 -14.03
N MET A 90 -10.41 18.98 -13.16
CA MET A 90 -9.81 17.79 -12.58
C MET A 90 -10.26 16.52 -13.34
N LEU A 91 -9.44 15.49 -13.29
CA LEU A 91 -9.79 14.12 -13.67
C LEU A 91 -9.14 13.14 -12.70
N CYS A 92 -9.69 11.94 -12.65
CA CYS A 92 -9.06 10.83 -11.94
C CYS A 92 -7.96 10.23 -12.79
N VAL A 93 -6.71 10.40 -12.35
CA VAL A 93 -5.55 9.80 -12.97
C VAL A 93 -5.01 8.66 -12.14
N CYS A 94 -4.41 7.69 -12.81
CA CYS A 94 -3.61 6.68 -12.14
C CYS A 94 -2.24 7.22 -11.75
N SER A 95 -1.93 7.16 -10.45
CA SER A 95 -0.60 7.37 -9.89
C SER A 95 -0.16 6.12 -9.14
N ASP A 96 0.98 5.55 -9.53
CA ASP A 96 1.61 4.34 -8.95
C ASP A 96 0.73 3.07 -8.98
N SER A 97 -0.32 3.01 -8.15
CA SER A 97 -1.29 1.92 -8.08
C SER A 97 -2.68 2.38 -7.61
N CYS A 98 -2.88 3.69 -7.49
CA CYS A 98 -4.07 4.32 -6.95
C CYS A 98 -4.58 5.41 -7.88
N TYR A 99 -5.86 5.73 -7.76
CA TYR A 99 -6.48 6.85 -8.46
C TYR A 99 -6.43 8.10 -7.60
N VAL A 100 -6.06 9.22 -8.20
CA VAL A 100 -6.00 10.53 -7.54
C VAL A 100 -6.69 11.55 -8.44
N CYS A 101 -7.38 12.51 -7.81
CA CYS A 101 -7.97 13.65 -8.51
C CYS A 101 -6.88 14.67 -8.82
N GLU A 102 -6.59 14.88 -10.09
CA GLU A 102 -5.51 15.73 -10.60
C GLU A 102 -5.99 16.60 -11.76
N SER A 103 -5.27 17.68 -12.03
CA SER A 103 -5.61 18.59 -13.13
C SER A 103 -5.50 17.89 -14.50
N LYS A 104 -6.36 18.28 -15.45
CA LYS A 104 -6.27 17.87 -16.85
C LYS A 104 -4.87 18.15 -17.40
N GLY A 105 -4.15 17.09 -17.77
CA GLY A 105 -2.77 17.15 -18.25
C GLY A 105 -1.71 16.60 -17.27
N ALA A 106 -2.10 16.18 -16.07
CA ALA A 106 -1.18 15.50 -15.15
C ALA A 106 -0.61 14.22 -15.77
N ARG A 107 0.69 13.96 -15.55
CA ARG A 107 1.33 12.71 -15.97
C ARG A 107 0.65 11.55 -15.24
N SER A 108 0.10 10.62 -16.02
CA SER A 108 -0.48 9.38 -15.52
C SER A 108 0.28 8.19 -16.09
N ASN A 109 0.37 7.11 -15.33
CA ASN A 109 0.85 5.83 -15.83
C ASN A 109 -0.33 4.85 -15.88
N PRO A 110 -1.14 4.85 -16.95
CA PRO A 110 -2.37 4.05 -17.01
C PRO A 110 -2.10 2.54 -16.91
N ALA A 111 -0.90 2.08 -17.29
CA ALA A 111 -0.50 0.68 -17.15
C ALA A 111 -0.44 0.23 -15.68
N SER A 112 -0.14 1.15 -14.77
CA SER A 112 -0.02 0.91 -13.33
C SER A 112 -1.37 0.68 -12.64
N CYS A 113 -2.45 1.26 -13.18
CA CYS A 113 -3.81 1.08 -12.66
C CYS A 113 -4.72 0.29 -13.59
N ARG A 114 -4.18 -0.72 -14.29
CA ARG A 114 -4.98 -1.59 -15.16
C ARG A 114 -6.26 -2.04 -14.43
N LYS A 115 -7.42 -1.71 -15.00
CA LYS A 115 -8.74 -1.97 -14.39
C LYS A 115 -8.85 -3.46 -14.09
N SER A 116 -9.07 -3.83 -12.82
CA SER A 116 -9.62 -5.15 -12.52
C SER A 116 -11.04 -5.18 -13.07
N THR A 117 -11.40 -6.22 -13.79
CA THR A 117 -12.79 -6.43 -14.19
C THR A 117 -13.65 -6.45 -12.91
N ALA A 118 -14.84 -5.83 -12.90
CA ALA A 118 -15.69 -5.73 -11.69
C ALA A 118 -15.95 -7.11 -11.03
N GLN A 119 -15.92 -8.17 -11.83
CA GLN A 119 -16.08 -9.56 -11.43
C GLN A 119 -14.90 -10.12 -10.61
N GLU A 120 -13.70 -9.56 -10.75
CA GLU A 120 -12.49 -9.96 -10.02
C GLU A 120 -12.30 -9.16 -8.73
N TYR A 121 -12.75 -7.90 -8.70
CA TYR A 121 -12.80 -7.06 -7.51
C TYR A 121 -13.76 -7.62 -6.46
N ASN A 122 -14.96 -8.04 -6.88
CA ASN A 122 -15.98 -8.60 -5.99
C ASN A 122 -15.62 -9.98 -5.38
N LYS A 123 -14.62 -10.68 -5.92
CA LYS A 123 -14.15 -11.95 -5.34
C LYS A 123 -13.23 -11.75 -4.12
N CYS A 124 -12.70 -10.54 -3.91
CA CYS A 124 -11.75 -10.25 -2.84
C CYS A 124 -12.10 -9.12 -1.89
N LEU A 125 -13.20 -8.41 -2.12
CA LEU A 125 -13.88 -7.64 -1.08
C LEU A 125 -14.23 -8.52 0.12
#